data_AF-A0A8B5XIM1-F1
#
_entry.id   AF-A0A8B5XIM1-F1
#
_cell.length_a   1.000
_cell.length_b   1.000
_cell.length_c   1.000
_cell.angle_alpha   90.00
_cell.angle_beta   90.00
_cell.angle_gamma   90.00
#
_symmetry.space_group_name_H-M   'P 1'
#
loop_
_entity.id
_entity.type
_entity.pdbx_description
1 polymer ?
#
loop_
_entity_poly.entity_id
_entity_poly.type
_entity_poly.pdbx_seq_one_letter_code
_entity_poly.pdbx_strand_id
1 'polypeptide(L)'
;MIPRYRAWMKSLKWMCDVTNISFDSKFVDICQQGDTERYTEMSVEFDEITLMQSTELKDKNGNEIVEGDVLEIQGIRMVVKFGNYKYLEPLNKGCQSFDVMYDRLGFYVKTFNTIALDDISPFEQETLKESVVIGNRFENPELLEEVT
;
A
#
# COMPACT_ATOMS: atom_id res chain seq x y z
N MET A 1 10.67 -6.90 15.11
CA MET A 1 10.46 -6.20 13.83
C MET A 1 10.27 -4.73 14.14
N ILE A 2 10.93 -3.83 13.42
CA ILE A 2 10.80 -2.37 13.63
C ILE A 2 9.98 -1.84 12.46
N PRO A 3 8.74 -1.38 12.67
CA PRO A 3 7.91 -0.85 11.59
C PRO A 3 8.60 0.35 10.91
N ARG A 4 8.67 0.32 9.58
CA ARG A 4 9.14 1.44 8.75
C ARG A 4 7.95 2.14 8.10
N TYR A 5 8.01 3.46 8.03
CA TYR A 5 6.93 4.28 7.49
C TYR A 5 7.45 5.23 6.42
N ARG A 6 6.60 5.47 5.42
CA ARG A 6 6.68 6.63 4.53
C ARG A 6 5.53 7.57 4.85
N ALA A 7 5.66 8.82 4.44
CA ALA A 7 4.61 9.82 4.58
C ALA A 7 4.39 10.55 3.26
N TRP A 8 3.13 10.71 2.88
CA TRP A 8 2.74 11.65 1.84
C TRP A 8 2.47 13.01 2.49
N MET A 9 3.23 14.05 2.12
CA MET A 9 3.01 15.41 2.63
C MET A 9 2.01 16.15 1.73
N LYS A 10 0.83 16.49 2.29
CA LYS A 10 -0.30 17.01 1.52
C LYS A 10 -0.01 18.37 0.88
N SER A 11 0.63 19.26 1.64
CA SER A 11 0.89 20.65 1.23
C SER A 11 1.96 20.76 0.14
N LEU A 12 3.05 19.98 0.26
CA LEU A 12 4.17 20.02 -0.69
C LEU A 12 4.07 18.98 -1.83
N LYS A 13 3.18 18.01 -1.70
CA LYS A 13 2.95 16.94 -2.69
C LYS A 13 4.21 16.16 -3.05
N TRP A 14 4.96 15.74 -2.05
CA TRP A 14 6.09 14.84 -2.21
C TRP A 14 6.04 13.67 -1.24
N MET A 15 6.68 12.58 -1.62
CA MET A 15 6.89 11.43 -0.76
C MET A 15 8.05 11.68 0.19
N CYS A 16 7.88 11.30 1.45
CA CYS A 16 8.85 11.52 2.51
C CYS A 16 9.18 10.22 3.25
N ASP A 17 10.43 10.11 3.69
CA ASP A 17 10.85 9.10 4.65
C ASP A 17 10.57 9.63 6.07
N VAL A 18 10.03 8.76 6.94
CA VAL A 18 9.72 9.13 8.33
C VAL A 18 10.92 8.81 9.21
N THR A 19 11.46 9.82 9.90
CA THR A 19 12.62 9.66 10.79
C THR A 19 12.21 9.50 12.26
N ASN A 20 11.08 10.10 12.67
CA ASN A 20 10.55 10.00 14.03
C ASN A 20 9.02 10.19 14.05
N ILE A 21 8.36 9.53 14.99
CA ILE A 21 6.92 9.69 15.26
C ILE A 21 6.74 9.94 16.75
N SER A 22 6.21 11.11 17.10
CA SER A 22 5.90 11.47 18.48
C SER A 22 4.39 11.51 18.71
N PHE A 23 3.85 10.45 19.30
CA PHE A 23 2.41 10.36 19.60
C PHE A 23 1.98 11.36 20.69
N ASP A 24 2.84 11.64 21.67
CA ASP A 24 2.54 12.57 22.77
C ASP A 24 2.42 14.01 22.27
N SER A 25 3.35 14.44 21.41
CA SER A 25 3.35 15.79 20.85
C SER A 25 2.45 15.94 19.62
N LYS A 26 2.04 14.83 19.00
CA LYS A 26 1.28 14.79 17.75
C LYS A 26 2.04 15.34 16.52
N PHE A 27 3.35 15.13 16.50
CA PHE A 27 4.21 15.50 15.37
C PHE A 27 4.95 14.28 14.79
N VAL A 28 5.32 14.41 13.52
CA VAL A 28 6.14 13.46 12.78
C VAL A 28 7.30 14.20 12.14
N ASP A 29 8.51 13.69 12.35
CA ASP A 29 9.70 14.19 11.67
C ASP A 29 9.86 13.44 10.33
N ILE A 30 9.98 14.21 9.26
CA ILE A 30 10.04 13.71 7.88
C ILE A 30 11.21 14.34 7.14
N CYS A 31 11.73 13.63 6.13
CA CYS A 31 12.63 14.20 5.12
C CYS A 31 12.17 13.77 3.72
N GLN A 32 12.45 14.57 2.69
CA GLN A 32 12.12 14.21 1.32
C GLN A 32 12.76 12.85 0.98
N GLN A 33 12.01 11.99 0.28
CA GLN A 33 12.52 10.68 -0.10
C GLN A 33 13.82 10.82 -0.91
N GLY A 34 14.84 10.08 -0.51
CA GLY A 34 16.17 10.10 -1.12
C GLY A 34 17.14 11.15 -0.56
N ASP A 35 16.68 12.05 0.31
CA ASP A 35 17.54 13.02 1.01
C ASP A 35 18.28 12.37 2.18
N THR A 36 19.35 11.66 1.85
CA THR A 36 20.18 10.93 2.83
C THR A 36 20.92 11.87 3.77
N GLU A 37 21.17 13.10 3.34
CA GLU A 37 21.88 14.15 4.10
C GLU A 37 20.93 14.96 5.01
N ARG A 38 19.62 14.73 4.91
CA ARG A 38 18.56 15.33 5.74
C ARG A 38 18.48 16.86 5.67
N TYR A 39 18.81 17.46 4.52
CA TYR A 39 18.65 18.91 4.33
C TYR A 39 17.19 19.38 4.38
N THR A 40 16.26 18.48 4.10
CA THR A 40 14.81 18.73 4.05
C THR A 40 14.10 18.26 5.32
N GLU A 41 14.82 17.90 6.38
CA GLU A 41 14.21 17.41 7.62
C GLU A 41 13.34 18.48 8.28
N MET A 42 12.10 18.11 8.60
CA MET A 42 11.14 18.99 9.25
C MET A 42 10.15 18.20 10.10
N SER A 43 9.63 18.85 11.15
CA SER A 43 8.53 18.32 11.97
C SER A 43 7.19 18.84 11.45
N VAL A 44 6.24 17.94 11.22
CA VAL A 44 4.90 18.25 10.72
C VAL A 44 3.82 17.63 11.59
N GLU A 45 2.66 18.26 11.65
CA GLU A 45 1.49 17.71 12.34
C GLU A 45 0.96 16.47 11.62
N PHE A 46 0.36 15.53 12.35
CA PHE A 46 -0.27 14.33 11.75
C PHE A 46 -1.28 14.67 10.64
N ASP A 47 -1.99 15.80 10.77
CA ASP A 47 -3.01 16.23 9.82
C ASP A 47 -2.41 16.70 8.47
N GLU A 48 -1.13 17.07 8.43
CA GLU A 48 -0.44 17.50 7.21
C GLU A 48 0.07 16.32 6.36
N ILE A 49 0.04 15.11 6.92
CA ILE A 49 0.59 13.93 6.26
C ILE A 49 -0.43 12.80 6.12
N THR A 50 -0.05 11.79 5.34
CA THR A 50 -0.65 10.46 5.39
C THR A 50 0.45 9.44 5.57
N LEU A 51 0.47 8.76 6.73
CA LEU A 51 1.41 7.69 7.01
C LEU A 51 1.07 6.44 6.20
N MET A 52 2.10 5.76 5.73
CA MET A 52 2.03 4.52 4.96
C MET A 52 3.03 3.53 5.54
N GLN A 53 2.55 2.33 5.87
CA GLN A 53 3.38 1.29 6.49
C GLN A 53 4.11 0.45 5.43
N SER A 54 5.38 0.13 5.68
CA SER A 54 6.13 -0.86 4.90
C SER A 54 5.56 -2.27 5.07
N THR A 55 5.54 -3.04 3.99
CA THR A 55 5.18 -4.47 4.00
C THR A 55 6.38 -5.38 4.23
N GLU A 56 7.60 -4.82 4.18
CA GLU A 56 8.90 -5.53 4.15
C GLU A 56 9.09 -6.52 2.99
N LEU A 57 8.12 -6.61 2.07
CA LEU A 57 8.25 -7.34 0.83
C LEU A 57 8.87 -6.47 -0.25
N LYS A 58 9.48 -7.15 -1.21
CA LYS A 58 10.00 -6.53 -2.43
C LYS A 58 9.24 -7.07 -3.63
N ASP A 59 9.01 -6.18 -4.58
CA ASP A 59 8.50 -6.51 -5.90
C ASP A 59 9.55 -7.27 -6.73
N LYS A 60 9.18 -7.63 -7.95
CA LYS A 60 10.06 -8.36 -8.88
C LYS A 60 11.37 -7.63 -9.20
N ASN A 61 11.38 -6.30 -9.12
CA ASN A 61 12.53 -5.45 -9.40
C ASN A 61 13.36 -5.16 -8.14
N GLY A 62 12.97 -5.71 -6.98
CA GLY A 62 13.66 -5.49 -5.71
C GLY A 62 13.26 -4.20 -5.00
N ASN A 63 12.25 -3.48 -5.50
CA ASN A 63 11.69 -2.30 -4.84
C ASN A 63 10.83 -2.74 -3.67
N GLU A 64 10.96 -2.05 -2.55
CA GLU A 64 10.12 -2.30 -1.38
C GLU A 64 8.67 -1.88 -1.64
N ILE A 65 7.74 -2.77 -1.31
CA ILE A 65 6.30 -2.52 -1.40
C ILE A 65 5.83 -1.88 -0.10
N VAL A 66 5.15 -0.74 -0.21
CA VAL A 66 4.55 -0.01 0.94
C VAL A 66 3.04 0.16 0.75
N GLU A 67 2.34 0.46 1.84
CA GLU A 67 0.94 0.84 1.75
C GLU A 67 0.74 2.02 0.78
N GLY A 68 -0.29 1.94 -0.07
CA GLY A 68 -0.60 2.97 -1.06
C GLY A 68 0.09 2.76 -2.41
N ASP A 69 1.07 1.87 -2.51
CA ASP A 69 1.69 1.54 -3.79
C ASP A 69 0.68 0.90 -4.75
N VAL A 70 0.84 1.24 -6.02
CA VAL A 70 0.13 0.63 -7.14
C VAL A 70 1.02 -0.44 -7.73
N LEU A 71 0.57 -1.68 -7.65
CA LEU A 71 1.23 -2.85 -8.23
C LEU A 71 0.55 -3.22 -9.55
N GLU A 72 1.36 -3.71 -10.49
CA GLU A 72 0.87 -4.31 -11.73
C GLU A 72 1.35 -5.77 -11.84
N ILE A 73 0.42 -6.67 -12.15
CA ILE A 73 0.71 -8.07 -12.48
C ILE A 73 -0.12 -8.47 -13.70
N GLN A 74 0.55 -8.87 -14.79
CA GLN A 74 -0.11 -9.33 -16.02
C GLN A 74 -1.20 -8.37 -16.54
N GLY A 75 -1.00 -7.06 -16.39
CA GLY A 75 -1.95 -6.02 -16.80
C GLY A 75 -3.06 -5.72 -15.79
N ILE A 76 -3.14 -6.44 -14.67
CA ILE A 76 -4.04 -6.15 -13.56
C ILE A 76 -3.36 -5.16 -12.62
N ARG A 77 -4.05 -4.05 -12.31
CA ARG A 77 -3.58 -3.03 -11.37
C ARG A 77 -4.27 -3.17 -10.03
N MET A 78 -3.47 -3.07 -8.97
CA MET A 78 -3.95 -3.17 -7.60
C MET A 78 -3.26 -2.16 -6.68
N VAL A 79 -3.96 -1.71 -5.64
CA VAL A 79 -3.42 -0.81 -4.60
C VAL A 79 -3.25 -1.57 -3.32
N VAL A 80 -2.07 -1.44 -2.72
CA VAL A 80 -1.78 -1.98 -1.40
C VAL A 80 -2.49 -1.17 -0.33
N LYS A 81 -3.21 -1.85 0.55
CA LYS A 81 -3.91 -1.25 1.69
C LYS A 81 -3.64 -2.03 2.96
N PHE A 82 -3.82 -1.37 4.10
CA PHE A 82 -3.78 -1.97 5.42
C PHE A 82 -5.10 -1.70 6.15
N GLY A 83 -5.63 -2.70 6.87
CA GLY A 83 -6.80 -2.55 7.71
C GLY A 83 -7.65 -3.80 7.78
N ASN A 84 -8.87 -3.65 8.26
CA ASN A 84 -9.86 -4.72 8.24
C ASN A 84 -10.39 -4.89 6.81
N TYR A 85 -10.42 -6.13 6.33
CA TYR A 85 -10.97 -6.47 5.02
C TYR A 85 -11.71 -7.80 5.07
N LYS A 86 -12.68 -7.92 4.16
CA LYS A 86 -13.42 -9.15 3.94
C LYS A 86 -13.11 -9.63 2.53
N TYR A 87 -12.88 -10.93 2.39
CA TYR A 87 -12.73 -11.56 1.09
C TYR A 87 -13.42 -12.92 1.08
N LEU A 88 -13.81 -13.36 -0.11
CA LEU A 88 -14.41 -14.64 -0.34
C LEU A 88 -13.33 -15.63 -0.78
N GLU A 89 -13.30 -16.80 -0.16
CA GLU A 89 -12.46 -17.91 -0.62
C GLU A 89 -13.36 -19.03 -1.14
N PRO A 90 -13.18 -19.47 -2.39
CA PRO A 90 -13.96 -20.57 -2.94
C PRO A 90 -13.53 -21.88 -2.26
N LEU A 91 -14.40 -22.42 -1.40
CA LEU A 91 -14.15 -23.69 -0.75
C LEU A 91 -14.67 -24.83 -1.62
N ASN A 92 -13.78 -25.46 -2.38
CA ASN A 92 -14.11 -26.66 -3.14
C ASN A 92 -14.10 -27.89 -2.23
N LYS A 93 -15.28 -28.33 -1.78
CA LYS A 93 -15.48 -29.64 -1.14
C LYS A 93 -16.28 -30.56 -2.06
N GLY A 94 -15.59 -31.26 -2.96
CA GLY A 94 -16.22 -32.20 -3.88
C GLY A 94 -17.01 -31.48 -4.99
N CYS A 95 -18.26 -31.87 -5.22
CA CYS A 95 -19.08 -31.37 -6.32
C CYS A 95 -19.86 -30.07 -6.03
N GLN A 96 -19.62 -29.41 -4.88
CA GLN A 96 -20.29 -28.16 -4.49
C GLN A 96 -19.24 -27.10 -4.15
N SER A 97 -19.36 -25.94 -4.79
CA SER A 97 -18.62 -24.72 -4.46
C SER A 97 -19.46 -23.87 -3.51
N PHE A 98 -18.90 -23.53 -2.36
CA PHE A 98 -19.45 -22.53 -1.46
C PHE A 98 -18.42 -21.43 -1.26
N ASP A 99 -18.87 -20.18 -1.25
CA ASP A 99 -18.03 -19.04 -0.90
C ASP A 99 -18.03 -18.86 0.61
N VAL A 100 -16.85 -18.92 1.22
CA VAL A 100 -16.68 -18.64 2.66
C VAL A 100 -16.13 -17.23 2.82
N MET A 101 -16.85 -16.41 3.59
CA MET A 101 -16.42 -15.05 3.91
C MET A 101 -15.47 -15.08 5.11
N TYR A 102 -14.29 -14.51 4.92
CA TYR A 102 -13.32 -14.31 6.00
C TYR A 102 -13.22 -12.83 6.36
N ASP A 103 -13.08 -12.53 7.65
CA ASP A 103 -12.77 -11.20 8.18
C ASP A 103 -11.34 -11.22 8.71
N ARG A 104 -10.47 -10.33 8.18
CA ARG A 104 -9.05 -10.29 8.52
C ARG A 104 -8.58 -8.85 8.72
N LEU A 105 -7.56 -8.70 9.58
CA LEU A 105 -6.83 -7.46 9.79
C LEU A 105 -5.42 -7.62 9.25
N GLY A 106 -5.00 -6.75 8.33
CA GLY A 106 -3.63 -6.73 7.83
C GLY A 106 -3.52 -6.04 6.47
N PHE A 107 -2.44 -6.34 5.76
CA PHE A 107 -2.31 -5.94 4.37
C PHE A 107 -3.27 -6.72 3.48
N TYR A 108 -3.78 -6.03 2.46
CA TYR A 108 -4.58 -6.60 1.37
C TYR A 108 -4.36 -5.76 0.12
N VAL A 109 -4.76 -6.29 -1.03
CA VAL A 109 -4.74 -5.54 -2.29
C VAL A 109 -6.16 -5.33 -2.78
N LYS A 110 -6.43 -4.14 -3.31
CA LYS A 110 -7.67 -3.82 -4.01
C LYS A 110 -7.40 -3.72 -5.51
N THR A 111 -8.13 -4.42 -6.36
CA THR A 111 -8.04 -4.29 -7.84
C THR A 111 -8.90 -3.15 -8.37
N PHE A 112 -8.50 -2.57 -9.51
CA PHE A 112 -9.21 -1.40 -10.09
C PHE A 112 -9.62 -1.57 -11.54
N ASN A 113 -9.07 -2.54 -12.26
CA ASN A 113 -9.31 -2.72 -13.69
C ASN A 113 -9.82 -4.12 -14.04
N THR A 114 -10.51 -4.77 -13.11
CA THR A 114 -11.10 -6.10 -13.32
C THR A 114 -12.62 -6.03 -13.18
N ILE A 115 -13.32 -6.86 -13.94
CA ILE A 115 -14.78 -6.99 -13.90
C ILE A 115 -15.22 -8.01 -12.83
N ALA A 116 -14.27 -8.54 -12.03
CA ALA A 116 -14.56 -9.57 -11.05
C ALA A 116 -15.30 -8.98 -9.84
N LEU A 117 -16.26 -9.72 -9.29
CA LEU A 117 -17.07 -9.31 -8.12
C LEU A 117 -16.23 -9.13 -6.84
N ASP A 118 -15.06 -9.74 -6.76
CA ASP A 118 -14.16 -9.69 -5.60
C ASP A 118 -12.95 -8.79 -5.89
N ASP A 119 -13.14 -7.48 -5.71
CA ASP A 119 -12.08 -6.48 -5.87
C ASP A 119 -11.02 -6.53 -4.76
N ILE A 120 -11.15 -7.42 -3.77
CA ILE A 120 -10.30 -7.47 -2.58
C ILE A 120 -9.68 -8.86 -2.48
N SER A 121 -8.35 -8.92 -2.53
CA SER A 121 -7.59 -10.14 -2.34
C SER A 121 -6.69 -10.04 -1.11
N PRO A 122 -6.52 -11.14 -0.35
CA PRO A 122 -5.46 -11.24 0.65
C PRO A 122 -4.09 -10.88 0.06
N PHE A 123 -3.21 -10.36 0.91
CA PHE A 123 -1.84 -10.03 0.54
C PHE A 123 -0.98 -11.30 0.45
N GLU A 124 -1.14 -12.04 -0.64
CA GLU A 124 -0.41 -13.28 -0.90
C GLU A 124 1.03 -13.02 -1.35
N GLN A 125 1.99 -13.30 -0.46
CA GLN A 125 3.39 -12.92 -0.66
C GLN A 125 4.01 -13.45 -1.96
N GLU A 126 3.73 -14.71 -2.33
CA GLU A 126 4.31 -15.32 -3.54
C GLU A 126 3.77 -14.69 -4.81
N THR A 127 2.46 -14.39 -4.86
CA THR A 127 1.83 -13.69 -5.99
C THR A 127 2.38 -12.27 -6.13
N LEU A 128 2.57 -11.58 -5.00
CA LEU A 128 3.00 -10.17 -5.00
C LEU A 128 4.48 -9.99 -5.32
N LYS A 129 5.33 -11.00 -5.09
CA LYS A 129 6.73 -10.99 -5.54
C LYS A 129 6.87 -10.93 -7.07
N GLU A 130 5.87 -11.41 -7.81
CA GLU A 130 5.84 -11.33 -9.27
C GLU A 130 5.27 -10.01 -9.81
N SER A 131 4.71 -9.17 -8.92
CA SER A 131 4.22 -7.85 -9.28
C SER A 131 5.35 -6.84 -9.43
N VAL A 132 5.04 -5.70 -10.06
CA VAL A 132 5.94 -4.54 -10.17
C VAL A 132 5.25 -3.32 -9.59
N VAL A 133 5.96 -2.56 -8.74
CA VAL A 133 5.50 -1.25 -8.30
C VAL A 133 5.59 -0.28 -9.48
N ILE A 134 4.45 0.26 -9.92
CA ILE A 134 4.36 1.19 -11.05
C ILE A 134 4.10 2.64 -10.64
N GLY A 135 3.86 2.88 -9.36
CA GLY A 135 3.63 4.21 -8.78
C GLY A 135 2.98 4.13 -7.41
N ASN A 136 2.55 5.26 -6.88
CA ASN A 136 1.85 5.35 -5.59
C ASN A 136 0.55 6.13 -5.76
N ARG A 137 -0.53 5.74 -5.06
CA ARG A 137 -1.86 6.37 -5.19
C ARG A 137 -1.89 7.88 -4.95
N PHE A 138 -0.93 8.41 -4.20
CA PHE A 138 -0.84 9.83 -3.91
C PHE A 138 -0.03 10.60 -4.95
N GLU A 139 1.09 10.03 -5.42
CA GLU A 139 1.96 10.63 -6.44
C GLU A 139 1.41 10.48 -7.85
N ASN A 140 0.68 9.37 -8.10
CA ASN A 140 0.20 8.93 -9.39
C ASN A 140 -1.31 8.60 -9.36
N PRO A 141 -2.18 9.57 -9.03
CA PRO A 141 -3.62 9.32 -8.98
C PRO A 141 -4.20 8.83 -10.32
N GLU A 142 -3.59 9.18 -11.44
CA GLU A 142 -3.96 8.76 -12.81
C GLU A 142 -3.89 7.24 -13.01
N LEU A 143 -3.10 6.51 -12.20
CA LEU A 143 -3.00 5.05 -12.31
C LEU A 143 -4.25 4.32 -11.83
N LEU A 144 -5.14 5.03 -11.12
CA LEU A 144 -6.39 4.51 -10.57
C LEU A 144 -7.61 4.80 -11.46
N GLU A 145 -7.42 5.54 -12.54
CA GLU A 145 -8.50 5.82 -13.49
C GLU A 145 -8.76 4.57 -14.35
N GLU A 146 -10.04 4.24 -14.56
CA GLU A 146 -10.43 3.15 -15.47
C GLU A 146 -10.02 3.51 -16.90
N VAL A 147 -9.33 2.61 -17.59
CA VAL A 147 -9.01 2.77 -19.01
C VAL A 147 -10.33 2.76 -19.78
N THR A 148 -10.76 3.93 -20.25
CA THR A 148 -11.99 4.13 -21.02
C THR A 148 -11.89 3.48 -22.40
#